data_AF-A0A0L0CJG3-F1
#
_entry.id   AF-A0A0L0CJG3-F1
#
_cell.length_a   1.000
_cell.length_b   1.000
_cell.length_c   1.000
_cell.angle_alpha   90.00
_cell.angle_beta   90.00
_cell.angle_gamma   90.00
#
_symmetry.space_group_name_H-M   'P 1'
#
loop_
_entity.id
_entity.type
_entity.pdbx_description
1 polymer ?
#
loop_
_entity_poly.entity_id
_entity_poly.type
_entity_poly.pdbx_seq_one_letter_code
_entity_poly.pdbx_strand_id
1 'polypeptide(L)'
;MWKPFNTREYNLQWSKLSYFNWTEVFKGKIPKNLLDFWPQVYNYCDAAGTFHFKDLALAVLNMLILPTSNACVERPTDKMLKKFNSNTMYDTPSSENESAENENFIRFILTL
;
A
#
# COMPACT_ATOMS: atom_id res chain seq x y z
N MET A 1 4.84 -12.62 -17.63
CA MET A 1 3.98 -13.05 -18.77
C MET A 1 2.63 -12.38 -18.60
N TRP A 2 2.33 -11.35 -19.40
CA TRP A 2 1.01 -10.71 -19.37
C TRP A 2 -0.02 -11.68 -19.96
N LYS A 3 -1.02 -12.09 -19.15
CA LYS A 3 -2.15 -12.86 -19.67
C LYS A 3 -3.07 -11.92 -20.43
N PRO A 4 -3.58 -12.31 -21.61
CA PRO A 4 -4.55 -11.50 -22.34
C PRO A 4 -5.82 -11.31 -21.51
N PHE A 5 -6.39 -10.10 -21.60
CA PHE A 5 -7.57 -9.70 -20.85
C PHE A 5 -8.80 -10.47 -21.34
N ASN A 6 -9.23 -11.50 -20.60
CA ASN A 6 -10.38 -12.32 -20.95
C ASN A 6 -11.65 -11.79 -20.28
N THR A 7 -12.30 -10.80 -20.90
CA THR A 7 -13.54 -10.17 -20.44
C THR A 7 -14.66 -11.16 -20.08
N ARG A 8 -14.75 -12.29 -20.80
CA ARG A 8 -15.77 -13.31 -20.54
C ARG A 8 -15.61 -13.95 -19.17
N GLU A 9 -14.37 -14.28 -18.81
CA GLU A 9 -14.05 -14.91 -17.53
C GLU A 9 -14.35 -13.96 -16.37
N TYR A 10 -13.97 -12.69 -16.50
CA TYR A 10 -14.28 -11.65 -15.50
C TYR A 10 -15.78 -11.47 -15.30
N ASN A 11 -16.56 -11.38 -16.38
CA ASN A 11 -18.02 -11.24 -16.30
C ASN A 11 -18.69 -12.44 -15.61
N LEU A 12 -18.14 -13.64 -15.83
CA LEU A 12 -18.63 -14.86 -15.19
C LEU A 12 -18.27 -14.90 -13.70
N GLN A 13 -17.06 -14.48 -13.32
CA GLN A 13 -16.68 -14.34 -11.91
C GLN A 13 -17.49 -13.24 -11.22
N TRP A 14 -17.72 -12.11 -11.89
CA TRP A 14 -18.49 -10.98 -11.38
C TRP A 14 -19.95 -11.33 -11.14
N SER A 15 -20.59 -12.04 -12.08
CA SER A 15 -21.98 -12.47 -11.90
C SER A 15 -22.10 -13.45 -10.73
N LYS A 16 -21.18 -14.42 -10.60
CA LYS A 16 -21.12 -15.36 -9.47
C LYS A 16 -20.95 -14.65 -8.12
N LEU A 17 -20.15 -13.57 -8.06
CA LEU A 17 -19.88 -12.81 -6.84
C LEU A 17 -21.16 -12.34 -6.13
N SER A 18 -22.18 -11.97 -6.90
CA SER A 18 -23.45 -11.42 -6.39
C SER A 18 -24.35 -12.49 -5.76
N TYR A 19 -24.26 -13.73 -6.22
CA TYR A 19 -25.03 -14.86 -5.71
C TYR A 19 -24.28 -15.64 -4.62
N PHE A 20 -23.06 -15.23 -4.32
CA PHE A 20 -22.19 -15.95 -3.42
C PHE A 20 -22.47 -15.59 -1.95
N ASN A 21 -22.57 -16.60 -1.08
CA ASN A 21 -22.89 -16.38 0.32
C ASN A 21 -21.64 -15.96 1.12
N TRP A 22 -21.32 -14.68 1.07
CA TRP A 22 -20.19 -14.10 1.82
C TRP A 22 -20.35 -14.23 3.34
N THR A 23 -21.58 -14.36 3.86
CA THR A 23 -21.78 -14.52 5.31
C THR A 23 -21.22 -15.85 5.83
N GLU A 24 -21.28 -16.91 5.03
CA GLU A 24 -20.72 -18.21 5.37
C GLU A 24 -19.19 -18.15 5.36
N VAL A 25 -18.62 -17.55 4.31
CA VAL A 25 -17.16 -17.44 4.15
C VAL A 25 -16.51 -16.58 5.23
N PHE A 26 -17.15 -15.46 5.60
CA PHE A 26 -16.62 -14.56 6.61
C PHE A 26 -17.15 -14.84 8.03
N LYS A 27 -17.78 -16.00 8.26
CA LYS A 27 -18.33 -16.39 9.58
C LYS A 27 -19.20 -15.29 10.21
N GLY A 28 -20.04 -14.66 9.38
CA GLY A 28 -20.96 -13.59 9.76
C GLY A 28 -20.35 -12.19 9.86
N LYS A 29 -19.02 -12.03 9.70
CA LYS A 29 -18.34 -10.73 9.85
C LYS A 29 -17.69 -10.27 8.54
N ILE A 30 -18.52 -9.80 7.62
CA ILE A 30 -18.06 -9.30 6.32
C ILE A 30 -17.24 -8.01 6.52
N PRO A 31 -15.99 -7.95 6.01
CA PRO A 31 -15.19 -6.74 6.07
C PRO A 31 -15.87 -5.60 5.30
N LYS A 32 -15.97 -4.42 5.93
CA LYS A 32 -16.49 -3.20 5.26
C LYS A 32 -15.42 -2.50 4.41
N ASN A 33 -14.15 -2.76 4.69
CA ASN A 33 -13.03 -2.17 3.98
C ASN A 33 -12.68 -3.00 2.75
N LEU A 34 -12.56 -2.34 1.60
CA LEU A 34 -12.15 -2.95 0.33
C LEU A 34 -10.76 -3.61 0.44
N LEU A 35 -9.84 -2.99 1.18
CA LEU A 35 -8.48 -3.49 1.38
C LEU A 35 -8.43 -4.74 2.28
N ASP A 36 -9.47 -4.99 3.08
CA ASP A 36 -9.57 -6.20 3.90
C ASP A 36 -10.40 -7.28 3.20
N PHE A 37 -11.37 -6.88 2.36
CA PHE A 37 -12.27 -7.78 1.64
C PHE A 37 -11.57 -8.49 0.48
N TRP A 38 -10.96 -7.75 -0.45
CA TRP A 38 -10.43 -8.33 -1.69
C TRP A 38 -9.24 -9.29 -1.50
N PRO A 39 -8.32 -9.11 -0.53
CA PRO A 39 -7.30 -10.12 -0.26
C PRO A 39 -7.88 -11.45 0.22
N GLN A 40 -8.99 -11.41 0.97
CA GLN A 40 -9.66 -12.63 1.42
C GLN A 40 -10.40 -13.32 0.27
N VAL A 41 -11.01 -12.55 -0.64
CA VAL A 41 -11.60 -13.10 -1.87
C VAL A 41 -10.54 -13.69 -2.79
N TYR A 42 -9.35 -13.09 -2.87
CA TYR A 42 -8.22 -13.61 -3.64
C TYR A 42 -7.73 -14.96 -3.09
N ASN A 43 -7.68 -15.09 -1.76
CA ASN A 43 -7.28 -16.32 -1.07
C ASN A 43 -8.42 -17.34 -0.92
N TYR A 44 -9.65 -16.97 -1.30
CA TYR A 44 -10.79 -17.86 -1.22
C TYR A 44 -10.63 -19.03 -2.19
N CYS A 45 -10.71 -20.23 -1.62
CA CYS A 45 -10.57 -21.48 -2.32
C CYS A 45 -11.74 -22.38 -1.92
N ASP A 46 -12.34 -23.06 -2.90
CA ASP A 46 -13.40 -24.01 -2.62
C ASP A 46 -12.84 -25.31 -1.98
N ALA A 47 -13.74 -26.21 -1.57
CA ALA A 47 -13.36 -27.51 -1.03
C ALA A 47 -12.59 -28.40 -2.03
N ALA A 48 -12.62 -28.05 -3.33
CA ALA A 48 -11.92 -28.75 -4.40
C ALA A 48 -10.55 -28.14 -4.74
N GLY A 49 -10.11 -27.10 -4.02
CA GLY A 49 -8.81 -26.45 -4.29
C GLY A 49 -8.85 -25.43 -5.44
N THR A 50 -10.03 -25.05 -5.92
CA THR A 50 -10.22 -24.14 -7.05
C THR A 50 -10.48 -22.71 -6.58
N PHE A 51 -9.75 -21.75 -7.17
CA PHE A 51 -9.90 -20.33 -6.88
C PHE A 51 -10.85 -19.65 -7.87
N HIS A 52 -12.13 -19.56 -7.52
CA HIS A 52 -13.18 -19.04 -8.42
C HIS A 52 -13.08 -17.54 -8.73
N PHE A 53 -12.46 -16.76 -7.85
CA PHE A 53 -12.44 -15.29 -7.94
C PHE A 53 -11.03 -14.71 -8.05
N LYS A 54 -10.02 -15.55 -8.31
CA LYS A 54 -8.61 -15.14 -8.24
C LYS A 54 -8.27 -14.03 -9.23
N ASP A 55 -8.67 -14.20 -10.48
CA ASP A 55 -8.35 -13.23 -11.54
C ASP A 55 -9.10 -11.92 -11.29
N LEU A 56 -10.38 -11.98 -10.91
CA LEU A 56 -11.17 -10.82 -10.53
C LEU A 56 -10.56 -10.06 -9.34
N ALA A 57 -10.25 -10.78 -8.26
CA ALA A 57 -9.70 -10.16 -7.06
C ALA A 57 -8.32 -9.56 -7.33
N LEU A 58 -7.47 -10.22 -8.12
CA LEU A 58 -6.18 -9.68 -8.52
C LEU A 58 -6.33 -8.39 -9.33
N ALA A 59 -7.27 -8.35 -10.29
CA ALA A 59 -7.53 -7.15 -11.06
C ALA A 59 -8.01 -5.99 -10.19
N VAL A 60 -8.92 -6.23 -9.25
CA VAL A 60 -9.42 -5.19 -8.34
C VAL A 60 -8.33 -4.71 -7.39
N LEU A 61 -7.53 -5.62 -6.81
CA LEU A 61 -6.38 -5.23 -5.98
C LEU A 61 -5.38 -4.38 -6.76
N ASN A 62 -5.09 -4.75 -8.00
CA ASN A 62 -4.23 -3.97 -8.88
C ASN A 62 -4.82 -2.60 -9.22
N MET A 63 -6.15 -2.44 -9.28
CA MET A 63 -6.78 -1.13 -9.45
C MET A 63 -6.74 -0.30 -8.17
N LEU A 64 -6.92 -0.93 -6.99
CA LEU A 64 -6.95 -0.23 -5.71
C LEU A 64 -5.60 0.38 -5.31
N ILE A 65 -4.49 -0.17 -5.82
CA ILE A 65 -3.16 0.40 -5.60
C ILE A 65 -2.83 1.55 -6.54
N LEU A 66 -3.64 1.80 -7.57
CA LEU A 66 -3.40 2.91 -8.48
C LEU A 66 -3.77 4.23 -7.80
N PRO A 67 -2.86 5.23 -7.77
CA PRO A 67 -3.20 6.54 -7.27
C PRO A 67 -4.32 7.13 -8.15
N THR A 68 -5.39 7.60 -7.52
CA THR A 68 -6.56 8.18 -8.22
C THR A 68 -6.22 9.48 -8.95
N SER A 69 -5.10 10.11 -8.63
CA SER A 69 -4.61 11.32 -9.29
C SER A 69 -3.10 11.43 -9.16
N ASN A 70 -2.44 11.98 -10.18
CA ASN A 70 -1.02 12.36 -10.11
C ASN A 70 -0.74 13.33 -8.95
N ALA A 71 -1.74 14.13 -8.55
CA ALA A 71 -1.66 15.04 -7.42
C ALA A 71 -1.48 14.34 -6.05
N CYS A 72 -1.77 13.03 -5.95
CA CYS A 72 -1.46 12.24 -4.74
C CYS A 72 0.06 12.10 -4.52
N VAL A 73 0.85 12.17 -5.59
CA VAL A 73 2.32 12.09 -5.54
C VAL A 73 2.93 13.49 -5.35
N GLU A 74 2.23 14.52 -5.82
CA GLU A 74 2.74 15.89 -5.90
C GLU A 74 2.40 16.78 -4.70
N ARG A 75 1.67 16.31 -3.67
CA ARG A 75 1.45 17.14 -2.48
C ARG A 75 2.77 17.26 -1.71
N PRO A 76 3.42 18.44 -1.71
CA PRO A 76 4.59 18.62 -0.89
C PRO A 76 4.16 18.49 0.57
N THR A 77 4.87 17.65 1.31
CA THR A 77 4.63 17.52 2.76
C THR A 77 4.93 18.85 3.45
N ASP A 78 4.29 19.12 4.59
CA ASP A 78 4.58 20.33 5.38
C ASP A 78 6.07 20.49 5.71
N LYS A 79 6.80 19.37 5.84
CA LYS A 79 8.26 19.35 6.00
C LYS A 79 8.99 19.87 4.76
N MET A 80 8.55 19.46 3.57
CA MET A 80 9.09 19.98 2.30
C MET A 80 8.75 21.46 2.11
N LEU A 81 7.50 21.85 2.39
CA LEU A 81 7.07 23.25 2.31
C LEU A 81 7.86 24.15 3.29
N LYS A 82 8.05 23.70 4.53
CA LYS A 82 8.86 24.42 5.52
C LYS A 82 10.33 24.52 5.11
N LYS A 83 10.90 23.48 4.50
CA LYS A 83 12.28 23.49 3.98
C LYS A 83 12.43 24.37 2.74
N PHE A 84 11.42 24.43 1.88
CA PHE A 84 11.43 25.28 0.69
C PHE A 84 11.24 26.75 1.03
N ASN A 85 10.43 27.05 2.06
CA ASN A 85 10.18 28.41 2.56
C ASN A 85 11.15 28.85 3.65
N SER A 86 12.08 28.01 4.09
CA SER A 86 13.13 28.42 5.03
C SER A 86 14.26 29.11 4.27
N ASN A 87 14.76 30.23 4.81
CA ASN A 87 15.88 31.00 4.26
C ASN A 87 17.21 30.20 4.17
N THR A 88 17.23 28.94 4.58
CA THR A 88 18.40 28.06 4.63
C THR A 88 18.61 27.21 3.37
N MET A 89 17.88 27.48 2.27
CA MET A 89 17.98 26.66 1.04
C MET A 89 19.34 26.79 0.32
N TYR A 90 20.01 27.94 0.49
CA TYR A 90 21.34 28.23 -0.08
C TYR A 90 22.42 28.38 0.99
N ASP A 91 22.12 28.07 2.25
CA ASP A 91 23.12 28.05 3.29
C ASP A 91 24.01 26.82 3.05
N THR A 92 25.12 27.07 2.37
CA THR A 92 26.26 26.16 2.29
C THR A 92 26.57 25.71 3.71
N PRO A 93 26.67 24.40 4.01
CA PRO A 93 26.95 23.96 5.37
C PRO A 93 28.28 24.59 5.80
N SER A 94 28.20 25.60 6.66
CA SER A 94 29.34 26.10 7.41
C SER A 94 29.82 24.92 8.24
N SER A 95 31.06 24.54 8.01
CA SER A 95 31.78 23.36 8.49
C SER A 95 32.00 23.34 10.01
N GLU A 96 31.00 23.69 10.81
CA GLU A 96 31.16 23.94 12.26
C GLU A 96 30.44 22.94 13.17
N ASN A 97 29.74 21.93 12.63
CA ASN A 97 28.98 20.97 13.46
C ASN A 97 29.58 19.55 13.57
N GLU A 98 30.78 19.28 13.04
CA GLU A 98 31.44 17.96 13.22
C GLU A 98 32.10 17.77 14.60
N SER A 99 32.18 18.80 15.44
CA SER A 99 32.83 18.69 16.76
C SER A 99 31.90 18.19 17.87
N ALA A 100 30.60 18.51 17.83
CA ALA A 100 29.68 18.23 18.93
C ALA A 100 29.17 16.77 18.98
N GLU A 101 29.04 16.10 17.83
CA GLU A 101 28.63 14.69 17.79
C GLU A 101 29.76 13.74 18.19
N ASN A 102 31.01 14.10 17.89
CA ASN A 102 32.18 13.32 18.30
C ASN A 102 32.41 13.33 19.81
N GLU A 103 32.17 14.45 20.50
CA GLU A 103 32.32 14.49 21.96
C GLU A 103 31.32 13.60 22.68
N ASN A 104 30.08 13.52 22.20
CA ASN A 104 29.06 12.64 22.78
C ASN A 104 29.36 11.16 22.53
N PHE A 105 29.91 10.82 21.36
CA PHE A 105 30.31 9.44 21.04
C PHE A 105 31.53 9.01 21.87
N ILE A 106 32.52 9.88 22.05
CA ILE A 106 33.70 9.59 22.89
C ILE A 106 33.32 9.43 24.37
N ARG A 107 32.41 10.26 24.89
CA ARG A 107 31.90 10.11 26.26
C ARG A 107 31.15 8.80 26.48
N PHE A 108 30.40 8.33 25.48
CA PHE A 108 29.69 7.04 25.56
C PHE A 108 30.65 5.84 25.64
N ILE A 109 31.76 5.87 24.88
CA ILE A 109 32.76 4.80 24.87
C ILE A 109 33.59 4.74 26.17
N LEU A 110 33.89 5.89 26.80
CA LEU A 110 34.71 5.95 28.02
C LEU A 110 33.94 5.66 29.32
N THR A 111 32.62 5.43 29.25
CA THR A 111 31.76 5.15 30.41
C THR A 111 31.30 3.68 30.48
N LEU A 112 31.80 2.82 29.57
CA LEU A 112 31.68 1.36 29.61
C LEU A 112 32.97 0.74 30.17
#